data_AF-A0A7M3ZHQ1-F1
#
_entry.id   AF-A0A7M3ZHQ1-F1
#
_cell.length_a   1.000
_cell.length_b   1.000
_cell.length_c   1.000
_cell.angle_alpha   90.00
_cell.angle_beta   90.00
_cell.angle_gamma   90.00
#
_symmetry.space_group_name_H-M   'P 1'
#
loop_
_entity.id
_entity.type
_entity.pdbx_description
1 polymer ?
#
loop_
_entity_poly.entity_id
_entity_poly.type
_entity_poly.pdbx_seq_one_letter_code
_entity_poly.pdbx_strand_id
1 'polypeptide(L)'
;MSVPRITKVCVNIGVGEGGDRLVNAENVLEMVTGVRPQRTLGKIQNRDLKVREGAPIGCRSTMRNQESIKEFLTNAFWVRDNTIPSWNFDAQGNLSFGIRDYTDFPEQKYDPDIGIYGM
;
A
#
# COMPACT_ATOMS: atom_id res chain seq x y z
N MET A 1 20.34 -5.80 -23.92
CA MET A 1 18.93 -5.97 -23.52
C MET A 1 18.51 -4.73 -22.73
N SER A 2 17.76 -3.82 -23.34
CA SER A 2 17.45 -2.50 -22.77
C SER A 2 15.95 -2.22 -22.71
N VAL A 3 15.14 -3.26 -22.51
CA VAL A 3 13.69 -3.10 -22.35
C VAL A 3 13.39 -2.82 -20.87
N PRO A 4 12.71 -1.72 -20.54
CA PRO A 4 12.34 -1.42 -19.16
C PRO A 4 11.41 -2.51 -18.62
N ARG A 5 11.60 -2.88 -17.36
CA ARG A 5 10.78 -3.87 -16.66
C ARG A 5 10.44 -3.38 -15.26
N ILE A 6 9.28 -3.79 -14.75
CA ILE A 6 8.89 -3.51 -13.38
C ILE A 6 9.69 -4.43 -12.46
N THR A 7 10.51 -3.85 -11.60
CA THR A 7 11.40 -4.62 -10.70
C THR A 7 10.66 -5.11 -9.45
N LYS A 8 9.77 -4.28 -8.92
CA LYS A 8 8.96 -4.56 -7.73
C LYS A 8 7.79 -3.59 -7.67
N VAL A 9 6.74 -3.97 -6.96
CA VAL A 9 5.67 -3.08 -6.51
C VAL A 9 5.66 -3.09 -4.99
N CYS A 10 5.66 -1.90 -4.38
CA CYS A 10 5.57 -1.73 -2.95
C CYS A 10 4.22 -1.11 -2.62
N VAL A 11 3.44 -1.76 -1.77
CA VAL A 11 2.16 -1.25 -1.26
C VAL A 11 2.34 -0.96 0.22
N ASN A 12 1.85 0.19 0.70
CA ASN A 12 2.02 0.57 2.09
C ASN A 12 0.74 1.22 2.61
N ILE A 13 0.42 1.00 3.88
CA ILE A 13 -0.66 1.69 4.57
C ILE A 13 -0.06 2.40 5.78
N GLY A 14 -0.18 3.72 5.79
CA GLY A 14 0.17 4.57 6.93
C GLY A 14 -1.01 4.72 7.88
N VAL A 15 -0.99 4.00 9.00
CA VAL A 15 -2.06 4.04 10.01
C VAL A 15 -1.83 5.18 11.02
N GLY A 16 -0.56 5.47 11.33
CA GLY A 16 -0.16 6.52 12.28
C GLY A 16 -0.21 6.08 13.74
N GLU A 17 -0.90 4.98 14.04
CA GLU A 17 -0.98 4.38 15.36
C GLU A 17 -0.84 2.85 15.31
N GLY A 18 -0.43 2.27 16.43
CA GLY A 18 -0.41 0.83 16.63
C GLY A 18 -1.77 0.30 17.15
N GLY A 19 -1.78 -0.95 17.60
CA GLY A 19 -2.98 -1.59 18.14
C GLY A 19 -3.85 -2.22 17.06
N ASP A 20 -5.16 -2.32 17.32
CA ASP A 20 -6.10 -3.07 16.47
C ASP A 20 -6.20 -2.50 15.06
N ARG A 21 -6.13 -1.17 14.89
CA ARG A 21 -6.16 -0.54 13.56
C ARG A 21 -4.98 -0.94 12.68
N LEU A 22 -3.81 -1.18 13.28
CA LEU A 22 -2.65 -1.66 12.54
C LEU A 22 -2.83 -3.12 12.12
N VAL A 23 -3.39 -3.96 13.01
CA VAL A 23 -3.68 -5.36 12.69
C VAL A 23 -4.71 -5.45 11.55
N ASN A 24 -5.75 -4.61 11.60
CA ASN A 24 -6.73 -4.53 10.51
C ASN A 24 -6.09 -4.09 9.19
N ALA A 25 -5.22 -3.07 9.21
CA ALA A 25 -4.48 -2.66 8.03
C ALA A 25 -3.55 -3.76 7.49
N GLU A 26 -2.94 -4.58 8.35
CA GLU A 26 -2.18 -5.76 7.94
C GLU A 26 -3.07 -6.78 7.22
N ASN A 27 -4.22 -7.10 7.79
CA ASN A 27 -5.18 -8.03 7.17
C ASN A 27 -5.65 -7.51 5.81
N VAL A 28 -5.98 -6.22 5.69
CA VAL A 28 -6.36 -5.60 4.41
C VAL A 28 -5.25 -5.73 3.38
N LEU A 29 -4.01 -5.42 3.77
CA LEU A 29 -2.88 -5.46 2.86
C LEU A 29 -2.56 -6.89 2.42
N GLU A 30 -2.73 -7.88 3.31
CA GLU A 30 -2.61 -9.30 2.99
C GLU A 30 -3.72 -9.77 2.05
N MET A 31 -4.97 -9.36 2.27
CA MET A 31 -6.10 -9.69 1.40
C MET A 31 -5.95 -9.11 -0.01
N VAL A 32 -5.47 -7.87 -0.13
CA VAL A 32 -5.32 -7.20 -1.43
C VAL A 32 -4.08 -7.68 -2.19
N THR A 33 -2.95 -7.91 -1.50
CA THR A 33 -1.67 -8.24 -2.15
C THR A 33 -1.32 -9.73 -2.16
N GLY A 34 -1.99 -10.55 -1.35
CA GLY A 34 -1.67 -11.98 -1.16
C GLY A 34 -0.31 -12.23 -0.48
N VAL A 35 0.37 -11.19 -0.02
CA VAL A 35 1.71 -11.27 0.55
C VAL A 35 1.67 -10.77 1.99
N ARG A 36 2.28 -11.54 2.88
CA ARG A 36 2.36 -11.21 4.30
C ARG A 36 3.02 -9.84 4.53
N PRO A 37 2.30 -8.86 5.12
CA PRO A 37 2.83 -7.52 5.34
C PRO A 37 3.93 -7.50 6.40
N GLN A 38 4.76 -6.46 6.34
CA GLN A 38 5.79 -6.15 7.31
C GLN A 38 5.48 -4.83 8.00
N ARG A 39 5.57 -4.81 9.33
CA ARG A 39 5.39 -3.59 10.13
C ARG A 39 6.49 -2.57 9.85
N THR A 40 6.09 -1.32 9.73
CA THR A 40 6.98 -0.18 9.64
C THR A 40 7.06 0.46 11.03
N LEU A 41 8.28 0.68 11.50
CA LEU A 41 8.55 1.27 12.81
C LEU A 41 8.86 2.76 12.66
N GLY A 42 8.43 3.55 13.64
CA GLY A 42 8.79 4.96 13.78
C GLY A 42 10.29 5.10 14.00
N LYS A 43 10.97 5.81 13.11
CA LYS A 43 12.43 6.07 13.20
C LYS A 43 12.77 7.27 14.08
N ILE A 44 11.81 8.16 14.29
CA ILE A 44 11.99 9.41 15.05
C ILE A 44 10.83 9.56 16.03
N GLN A 45 11.11 10.17 17.18
CA GLN A 45 10.07 10.59 18.10
C GLN A 45 9.42 11.89 17.59
N ASN A 46 8.10 11.88 17.44
CA ASN A 46 7.34 13.06 17.06
C ASN A 46 6.09 13.16 17.93
N ARG A 47 6.02 14.21 18.75
CA ARG A 47 4.95 14.41 19.73
C ARG A 47 3.64 14.84 19.09
N ASP A 48 3.67 15.63 18.01
CA ASP A 48 2.50 16.08 17.28
C ASP A 48 1.77 14.91 16.61
N LEU A 49 2.55 13.98 16.04
CA LEU A 49 2.02 12.76 15.44
C LEU A 49 1.80 11.63 16.46
N LYS A 50 2.09 11.86 17.74
CA LYS A 50 2.03 10.86 18.82
C LYS A 50 2.87 9.60 18.54
N VAL A 51 3.91 9.71 17.71
CA VAL A 51 4.81 8.61 17.33
C VAL A 51 6.00 8.56 18.28
N ARG A 52 6.27 7.36 18.80
CA ARG A 52 7.50 7.05 19.56
C ARG A 52 8.49 6.32 18.67
N GLU A 53 9.77 6.50 18.95
CA GLU A 53 10.82 5.71 18.29
C GLU A 53 10.63 4.22 18.59
N GLY A 54 10.73 3.38 17.55
CA GLY A 54 10.49 1.94 17.65
C GLY A 54 9.02 1.52 17.73
N ALA A 55 8.07 2.46 17.79
CA ALA A 55 6.65 2.12 17.77
C ALA A 55 6.20 1.70 16.36
N PRO A 56 5.33 0.69 16.23
CA PRO A 56 4.78 0.32 14.93
C PRO A 56 3.73 1.35 14.49
N ILE A 57 3.88 1.88 13.27
CA ILE A 57 3.07 3.00 12.74
C ILE A 57 2.30 2.67 11.46
N GLY A 58 2.62 1.55 10.81
CA GLY A 58 2.03 1.19 9.54
C GLY A 58 2.53 -0.16 9.05
N CYS A 59 2.07 -0.58 7.89
CA CYS A 59 2.44 -1.86 7.29
C CYS A 59 2.81 -1.66 5.81
N ARG A 60 3.63 -2.55 5.28
CA ARG A 60 3.99 -2.57 3.87
C ARG A 60 4.16 -3.99 3.35
N SER A 61 3.88 -4.18 2.07
CA SER A 61 4.12 -5.42 1.35
C SER A 61 4.89 -5.12 0.07
N THR A 62 5.68 -6.08 -0.39
CA THR A 62 6.49 -5.93 -1.58
C THR A 62 6.34 -7.16 -2.45
N MET A 63 5.80 -6.94 -3.64
CA MET A 63 5.65 -7.96 -4.68
C MET A 63 6.82 -7.87 -5.66
N ARG A 64 7.36 -9.03 -6.05
CA ARG A 64 8.45 -9.16 -7.03
C ARG A 64 8.12 -10.16 -8.15
N ASN A 65 7.11 -11.00 -7.95
CA ASN A 65 6.62 -11.90 -8.99
C ASN A 65 5.91 -11.07 -10.08
N GLN A 66 6.30 -11.28 -11.34
CA GLN A 66 5.75 -10.54 -12.47
C GLN A 66 4.25 -10.80 -12.68
N GLU A 67 3.76 -12.01 -12.41
CA GLU A 67 2.35 -12.37 -12.57
C GLU A 67 1.49 -11.63 -11.54
N SER A 68 1.85 -11.72 -10.25
CA SER A 68 1.16 -11.02 -9.16
C SER A 68 1.22 -9.50 -9.34
N ILE A 69 2.36 -8.97 -9.81
CA ILE A 69 2.49 -7.54 -10.13
C ILE A 69 1.51 -7.12 -11.22
N LYS A 70 1.41 -7.91 -12.30
CA LYS A 70 0.54 -7.59 -13.44
C LYS A 70 -0.92 -7.58 -13.03
N GLU A 71 -1.36 -8.57 -12.27
CA GLU A 71 -2.72 -8.67 -11.75
C GLU A 71 -3.04 -7.49 -10.83
N PHE A 72 -2.20 -7.24 -9.82
CA PHE A 72 -2.40 -6.15 -8.88
C PHE A 72 -2.43 -4.78 -9.58
N LEU A 73 -1.50 -4.51 -10.50
CA LEU A 73 -1.46 -3.23 -11.22
C LEU A 73 -2.66 -3.04 -12.14
N THR A 74 -3.16 -4.11 -12.77
CA THR A 74 -4.37 -4.03 -13.61
C THR A 74 -5.56 -3.55 -12.79
N ASN A 75 -5.74 -4.14 -11.60
CA ASN A 75 -6.82 -3.74 -10.69
C ASN A 75 -6.58 -2.32 -10.13
N ALA A 76 -5.34 -2.00 -9.73
CA ALA A 76 -5.01 -0.68 -9.18
C ALA A 76 -5.20 0.47 -10.19
N PHE A 77 -4.88 0.25 -11.47
CA PHE A 77 -5.14 1.24 -12.51
C PHE A 77 -6.63 1.36 -12.83
N TRP A 78 -7.39 0.27 -12.75
CA TRP A 78 -8.84 0.30 -12.89
C TRP A 78 -9.50 1.20 -11.83
N VAL A 79 -9.10 1.07 -10.56
CA VAL A 79 -9.55 1.92 -9.45
C VAL A 79 -9.27 3.41 -9.69
N ARG A 80 -8.26 3.72 -10.51
CA ARG A 80 -7.87 5.09 -10.87
C ARG A 80 -8.41 5.55 -12.22
N ASP A 81 -9.41 4.87 -12.78
CA ASP A 81 -9.96 5.14 -14.12
C ASP A 81 -8.86 5.21 -15.20
N ASN A 82 -7.80 4.41 -15.04
CA ASN A 82 -6.60 4.41 -15.87
C ASN A 82 -5.95 5.80 -16.07
N THR A 83 -6.21 6.74 -15.16
CA THR A 83 -5.78 8.13 -15.26
C THR A 83 -4.73 8.45 -14.21
N ILE A 84 -3.48 8.59 -14.66
CA ILE A 84 -2.35 8.94 -13.80
C ILE A 84 -1.73 10.26 -14.28
N PRO A 85 -1.67 11.28 -13.42
CA PRO A 85 -0.97 12.52 -13.74
C PRO A 85 0.53 12.29 -13.98
N SER A 86 1.13 13.09 -14.86
CA SER A 86 2.56 12.98 -15.18
C SER A 86 3.48 13.25 -13.99
N TRP A 87 3.05 14.06 -13.02
CA TRP A 87 3.84 14.37 -11.81
C TRP A 87 3.99 13.19 -10.84
N ASN A 88 3.26 12.10 -11.04
CA ASN A 88 3.40 10.87 -10.25
C ASN A 88 4.66 10.07 -10.64
N PHE A 89 5.30 10.42 -11.74
CA PHE A 89 6.57 9.85 -12.16
C PHE A 89 7.74 10.68 -11.63
N ASP A 90 8.73 10.02 -11.05
CA ASP A 90 9.98 10.65 -10.65
C ASP A 90 11.01 10.69 -11.80
N ALA A 91 12.12 11.39 -11.57
CA ALA A 91 13.20 11.52 -12.56
C ALA A 91 13.90 10.18 -12.92
N GLN A 92 13.70 9.13 -12.12
CA GLN A 92 14.27 7.80 -12.33
C GLN A 92 13.30 6.84 -13.01
N GLY A 93 12.07 7.27 -13.30
CA GLY A 93 11.02 6.46 -13.92
C GLY A 93 10.24 5.59 -12.94
N ASN A 94 10.30 5.87 -11.64
CA ASN A 94 9.41 5.24 -10.67
C ASN A 94 8.05 5.93 -10.68
N LEU A 95 6.99 5.15 -10.46
CA LEU A 95 5.62 5.62 -10.37
C LEU A 95 5.12 5.44 -8.94
N SER A 96 4.49 6.47 -8.36
CA SER A 96 3.81 6.39 -7.08
C SER A 96 2.45 7.07 -7.17
N PHE A 97 1.40 6.41 -6.69
CA PHE A 97 0.04 6.95 -6.61
C PHE A 97 -0.64 6.41 -5.35
N GLY A 98 -1.67 7.10 -4.89
CA GLY A 98 -2.47 6.68 -3.74
C GLY A 98 -3.85 6.19 -4.16
N ILE A 99 -4.38 5.23 -3.41
CA ILE A 99 -5.72 4.70 -3.50
C ILE A 99 -6.43 5.05 -2.20
N ARG A 100 -7.61 5.66 -2.31
CA ARG A 100 -8.33 6.18 -1.12
C ARG A 100 -9.05 5.07 -0.36
N ASP A 101 -9.52 4.06 -1.06
CA ASP A 101 -10.33 2.99 -0.50
C ASP A 101 -9.90 1.64 -1.11
N TYR A 102 -9.62 0.66 -0.26
CA TYR A 102 -9.30 -0.69 -0.70
C TYR A 102 -10.52 -1.45 -1.24
N THR A 103 -11.74 -1.03 -0.90
CA THR A 103 -12.99 -1.66 -1.37
C THR A 103 -13.29 -1.38 -2.84
N ASP A 104 -12.60 -0.41 -3.45
CA ASP A 104 -12.66 -0.17 -4.89
C ASP A 104 -12.03 -1.34 -5.69
N PHE A 105 -11.22 -2.19 -5.05
CA PHE A 105 -10.69 -3.38 -5.69
C PHE A 105 -11.81 -4.42 -5.91
N PRO A 106 -11.90 -5.00 -7.13
CA PRO A 106 -13.05 -5.83 -7.53
C PRO A 106 -13.27 -7.08 -6.68
N GLU A 107 -12.22 -7.60 -6.04
CA GLU A 107 -12.30 -8.81 -5.21
C GLU A 107 -12.58 -8.52 -3.73
N GLN A 108 -12.52 -7.26 -3.32
CA GLN A 108 -12.59 -6.88 -1.91
C GLN A 108 -13.99 -6.40 -1.55
N LYS A 109 -14.53 -6.93 -0.45
CA LYS A 109 -15.81 -6.47 0.12
C LYS A 109 -15.55 -5.61 1.33
N TYR A 110 -16.41 -4.61 1.52
CA TYR A 110 -16.42 -3.80 2.73
C TYR A 110 -16.74 -4.68 3.95
N ASP A 111 -15.91 -4.54 4.97
CA ASP A 111 -16.12 -5.17 6.28
C ASP A 111 -16.29 -4.05 7.34
N PRO A 112 -17.44 -3.98 8.02
CA PRO A 112 -17.70 -2.96 9.02
C PRO A 112 -16.77 -3.04 10.24
N ASP A 113 -16.19 -4.21 10.54
CA ASP A 113 -15.26 -4.39 11.66
C ASP A 113 -13.84 -3.89 11.32
N ILE A 114 -13.50 -3.83 10.02
CA ILE A 114 -12.21 -3.32 9.53
C ILE A 114 -12.29 -1.80 9.34
N GLY A 115 -13.34 -1.31 8.68
CA GLY A 115 -13.45 0.08 8.25
C GLY A 115 -12.74 0.35 6.92
N ILE A 116 -12.58 1.63 6.55
CA ILE A 116 -11.97 2.04 5.27
C ILE A 116 -10.51 2.42 5.48
N TYR A 117 -9.63 1.87 4.64
CA TYR A 117 -8.20 2.19 4.61
C TYR A 117 -7.77 2.61 3.21
N GLY A 118 -6.97 3.68 3.16
CA GLY A 118 -6.24 4.08 1.96
C GLY A 118 -4.83 3.48 1.95
N MET A 119 -4.27 3.35 0.75
CA MET A 119 -2.94 2.78 0.49
C MET A 119 -2.15 3.59 -0.55
#